data_AF-A0A367R1I2-F1
#
_entry.id   AF-A0A367R1I2-F1
#
_cell.length_a   1.000
_cell.length_b   1.000
_cell.length_c   1.000
_cell.angle_alpha   90.00
_cell.angle_beta   90.00
_cell.angle_gamma   90.00
#
_symmetry.space_group_name_H-M   'P 1'
#
loop_
_entity.id
_entity.type
_entity.pdbx_description
1 polymer ?
#
loop_
_entity_poly.entity_id
_entity_poly.type
_entity_poly.pdbx_seq_one_letter_code
_entity_poly.pdbx_strand_id
1 'polypeptide(L)'
;MFVQRDDQVTGLINLLSLALRLLTIIEFVVRRQLIAIEVNSLAGLYPEHPNKRTDKPTAERLLRAFSNLTLTIIEVRGQRFGYVPPLNPLQQEIISLLGLSPDIYSNLVDNSS
;
A
#
# COMPACT_ATOMS: atom_id res chain seq x y z
N MET A 1 5.71 27.09 28.84
CA MET A 1 5.30 27.83 27.64
C MET A 1 5.85 27.07 26.44
N PHE A 2 5.05 26.24 25.78
CA PHE A 2 5.50 25.47 24.60
C PHE A 2 5.56 26.44 23.43
N VAL A 3 6.78 26.82 23.04
CA VAL A 3 7.00 27.62 21.84
C VAL A 3 6.76 26.69 20.65
N GLN A 4 5.51 26.61 20.19
CA GLN A 4 5.20 26.18 18.83
C GLN A 4 5.99 27.11 17.92
N ARG A 5 7.10 26.63 17.35
CA ARG A 5 7.83 27.39 16.34
C ARG A 5 6.94 27.40 15.09
N ASP A 6 6.63 28.57 14.55
CA ASP A 6 5.80 28.75 13.35
C ASP A 6 6.31 27.91 12.16
N ASP A 7 7.62 27.63 12.13
CA ASP A 7 8.26 26.73 11.17
C ASP A 7 7.70 25.29 11.21
N GLN A 8 7.34 24.79 12.41
CA GLN A 8 6.77 23.45 12.58
C GLN A 8 5.36 23.38 12.01
N VAL A 9 4.58 24.44 12.16
CA VAL A 9 3.22 24.53 11.59
C VAL A 9 3.30 24.54 10.06
N THR A 10 4.22 25.33 9.50
CA THR A 10 4.45 25.39 8.04
C THR A 10 4.94 24.04 7.50
N GLY A 11 5.89 23.40 8.19
CA GLY A 11 6.37 22.06 7.85
C GLY A 11 5.26 21.00 7.89
N LEU A 12 4.41 21.03 8.91
CA LEU A 12 3.28 20.11 9.05
C LEU A 12 2.26 20.28 7.93
N ILE A 13 1.90 21.51 7.57
CA ILE A 13 0.96 21.78 6.46
C ILE A 13 1.51 21.24 5.14
N ASN A 14 2.80 21.45 4.88
CA ASN A 14 3.46 20.94 3.68
C ASN A 14 3.46 19.40 3.64
N LEU A 15 3.77 18.76 4.77
CA LEU A 15 3.74 17.29 4.89
C LEU A 15 2.33 16.73 4.68
N LEU A 16 1.32 17.32 5.32
CA LEU A 16 -0.07 16.91 5.17
C LEU A 16 -0.57 17.09 3.73
N SER A 17 -0.18 18.19 3.08
CA SER A 17 -0.51 18.44 1.67
C SER A 17 0.13 17.41 0.74
N LEU A 18 1.39 17.02 1.01
CA LEU A 18 2.08 15.97 0.25
C LEU A 18 1.42 14.61 0.47
N ALA A 19 1.09 14.26 1.71
CA ALA A 19 0.39 13.02 2.04
C ALA A 19 -0.98 12.95 1.35
N LEU A 20 -1.77 14.03 1.39
CA LEU A 20 -3.06 14.10 0.70
C LEU A 20 -2.90 13.93 -0.82
N ARG A 21 -1.86 14.51 -1.41
CA ARG A 21 -1.58 14.37 -2.84
C ARG A 21 -1.22 12.94 -3.21
N LEU A 22 -0.41 12.27 -2.39
CA LEU A 22 -0.11 10.83 -2.53
C LEU A 22 -1.39 9.98 -2.46
N LEU A 23 -2.24 10.19 -1.46
CA LEU A 23 -3.51 9.45 -1.33
C LEU A 23 -4.42 9.68 -2.55
N THR A 24 -4.53 10.92 -3.02
CA THR A 24 -5.33 11.25 -4.21
C THR A 24 -4.79 10.57 -5.48
N ILE A 25 -3.46 10.50 -5.65
CA ILE A 25 -2.84 9.83 -6.79
C ILE A 25 -3.14 8.33 -6.77
N ILE A 26 -2.99 7.68 -5.60
CA ILE A 26 -3.29 6.25 -5.43
C ILE A 26 -4.75 5.97 -5.82
N GLU A 27 -5.70 6.75 -5.31
CA GLU A 27 -7.12 6.61 -5.64
C GLU A 27 -7.38 6.80 -7.14
N PHE A 28 -6.78 7.83 -7.73
CA PHE A 28 -6.96 8.15 -9.13
C PHE A 28 -6.46 7.03 -10.05
N VAL A 29 -5.26 6.51 -9.79
CA VAL A 29 -4.66 5.42 -10.59
C VAL A 29 -5.53 4.17 -10.54
N VAL A 30 -5.92 3.73 -9.34
CA VAL A 30 -6.73 2.52 -9.18
C VAL A 30 -8.10 2.66 -9.83
N ARG A 31 -8.79 3.79 -9.61
CA ARG A 31 -10.11 4.03 -10.22
C ARG A 31 -10.02 4.08 -11.75
N ARG A 32 -9.00 4.72 -12.30
CA ARG A 32 -8.76 4.76 -13.74
C ARG A 32 -8.54 3.36 -14.30
N GLN A 33 -7.74 2.54 -13.63
CA GLN A 33 -7.49 1.16 -14.06
C GLN A 33 -8.74 0.29 -13.97
N LEU A 34 -9.55 0.41 -12.91
CA LEU A 34 -10.82 -0.31 -12.76
C LEU A 34 -11.80 -0.04 -13.91
N ILE A 35 -11.81 1.19 -14.42
CA ILE A 35 -12.62 1.57 -15.61
C ILE A 35 -12.01 0.95 -16.87
N ALA A 36 -10.67 0.98 -17.01
CA ALA A 36 -9.98 0.47 -18.19
C ALA A 36 -10.14 -1.05 -18.39
N ILE A 37 -10.29 -1.82 -17.31
CA ILE A 37 -10.43 -3.29 -17.35
C ILE A 37 -11.89 -3.78 -17.32
N GLU A 38 -12.88 -2.88 -17.40
CA GLU A 38 -14.33 -3.17 -17.37
C GLU A 38 -14.86 -3.92 -16.13
N VAL A 39 -14.01 -4.18 -15.12
CA VAL A 39 -14.40 -4.85 -13.86
C VAL A 39 -15.26 -3.93 -12.98
N ASN A 40 -15.09 -2.60 -13.10
CA ASN A 40 -15.88 -1.53 -12.47
C ASN A 40 -15.99 -1.58 -10.93
N SER A 41 -15.42 -2.57 -10.23
CA SER A 41 -15.46 -2.66 -8.77
C SER A 41 -14.48 -3.69 -8.19
N LEU A 42 -13.87 -3.34 -7.06
CA LEU A 42 -12.96 -4.19 -6.30
C LEU A 42 -13.65 -4.76 -5.05
N ALA A 43 -13.48 -6.05 -4.78
CA ALA A 43 -13.99 -6.74 -3.58
C ALA A 43 -12.92 -6.83 -2.47
N GLY A 44 -13.26 -7.28 -1.28
CA GLY A 44 -12.28 -7.63 -0.23
C GLY A 44 -11.66 -6.47 0.55
N LEU A 45 -11.96 -5.21 0.22
CA LEU A 45 -11.43 -4.03 0.95
C LEU A 45 -12.05 -3.80 2.35
N TYR A 46 -13.09 -4.56 2.68
CA TYR A 46 -13.78 -4.48 3.97
C TYR A 46 -13.61 -5.82 4.69
N PRO A 47 -12.70 -5.94 5.67
CA PRO A 47 -12.51 -7.19 6.42
C PRO A 47 -13.80 -7.68 7.08
N GLU A 48 -14.60 -6.74 7.61
CA GLU A 48 -15.91 -7.01 8.21
C GLU A 48 -16.95 -7.51 7.18
N HIS A 49 -16.76 -7.17 5.90
CA HIS A 49 -17.68 -7.48 4.80
C HIS A 49 -16.91 -7.85 3.51
N PRO A 50 -16.28 -9.04 3.44
CA PRO A 50 -15.36 -9.39 2.35
C PRO A 50 -15.98 -9.35 0.95
N ASN A 51 -17.28 -9.64 0.87
CA ASN A 51 -18.03 -9.65 -0.39
C ASN A 51 -18.45 -8.25 -0.86
N LYS A 52 -18.26 -7.21 -0.03
CA LYS A 52 -18.61 -5.84 -0.40
C LYS A 52 -17.67 -5.35 -1.49
N ARG A 53 -18.26 -5.03 -2.64
CA ARG A 53 -17.56 -4.43 -3.79
C ARG A 53 -17.64 -2.91 -3.74
N THR A 54 -16.62 -2.23 -4.25
CA THR A 54 -16.63 -0.77 -4.41
C THR A 54 -15.98 -0.36 -5.73
N ASP A 55 -16.64 0.56 -6.43
CA ASP A 55 -16.17 1.26 -7.63
C ASP A 55 -15.29 2.47 -7.28
N LYS A 56 -15.30 2.91 -6.02
CA LYS A 56 -14.57 4.07 -5.51
C LYS A 56 -13.72 3.69 -4.30
N PRO A 57 -12.70 2.82 -4.49
CA PRO A 57 -11.77 2.51 -3.41
C PRO A 57 -11.07 3.79 -2.92
N THR A 58 -10.82 3.86 -1.62
CA THR A 58 -10.00 4.92 -1.00
C THR A 58 -8.58 4.43 -0.79
N ALA A 59 -7.60 5.33 -0.85
CA ALA A 59 -6.20 4.96 -0.66
C ALA A 59 -5.96 4.31 0.70
N GLU A 60 -6.60 4.82 1.77
CA GLU A 60 -6.53 4.24 3.10
C GLU A 60 -6.96 2.76 3.10
N ARG A 61 -8.08 2.42 2.43
CA ARG A 61 -8.60 1.05 2.37
C ARG A 61 -7.69 0.13 1.56
N LEU A 62 -7.14 0.62 0.46
CA LEU A 62 -6.17 -0.10 -0.36
C LEU A 62 -4.90 -0.41 0.45
N LEU A 63 -4.35 0.59 1.15
CA LEU A 63 -3.16 0.44 1.98
C LEU A 63 -3.40 -0.48 3.18
N ARG A 64 -4.60 -0.44 3.77
CA ARG A 64 -4.98 -1.32 4.88
C ARG A 64 -4.97 -2.81 4.50
N ALA A 65 -5.15 -3.15 3.23
CA ALA A 65 -5.01 -4.54 2.76
C ALA A 65 -3.58 -5.10 2.94
N PHE A 66 -2.59 -4.22 3.14
CA PHE A 66 -1.19 -4.55 3.35
C PHE A 66 -0.73 -4.37 4.81
N SER A 67 -1.63 -4.17 5.77
CA SER A 67 -1.25 -3.92 7.16
C SER A 67 -0.51 -5.08 7.84
N ASN A 68 -0.63 -6.30 7.30
CA ASN A 68 -0.12 -7.52 7.91
C ASN A 68 1.02 -8.16 7.10
N LEU A 69 1.79 -7.36 6.36
CA LEU A 69 3.00 -7.84 5.70
C LEU A 69 4.12 -8.04 6.72
N THR A 70 4.88 -9.12 6.58
CA THR A 70 6.03 -9.42 7.45
C THR A 70 7.23 -9.76 6.58
N LEU A 71 8.40 -9.21 6.93
CA LEU A 71 9.70 -9.63 6.40
C LEU A 71 10.46 -10.24 7.58
N THR A 72 10.85 -11.51 7.45
CA THR A 72 11.66 -12.21 8.45
C THR A 72 13.07 -12.37 7.91
N ILE A 73 14.06 -11.88 8.66
CA ILE A 73 15.48 -12.07 8.35
C ILE A 73 16.07 -13.02 9.39
N ILE A 74 16.62 -14.13 8.94
CA ILE A 74 17.19 -15.18 9.79
C ILE A 74 18.69 -15.26 9.50
N GLU A 75 19.52 -15.15 10.53
CA GLU A 75 20.97 -15.28 10.41
C GLU A 75 21.44 -16.59 11.06
N VAL A 76 22.05 -17.48 10.27
CA VAL A 76 22.55 -18.78 10.73
C VAL A 76 23.97 -18.98 10.24
N ARG A 77 24.91 -19.20 11.18
CA ARG A 77 26.33 -19.47 10.88
C ARG A 77 26.97 -18.43 9.94
N GLY A 78 26.58 -17.16 10.09
CA GLY A 78 27.09 -16.04 9.25
C GLY A 78 26.40 -15.89 7.89
N GLN A 79 25.38 -16.70 7.58
CA GLN A 79 24.57 -16.56 6.37
C GLN A 79 23.20 -15.96 6.72
N ARG A 80 22.78 -14.95 5.96
CA ARG A 80 21.46 -14.30 6.10
C ARG A 80 20.47 -14.89 5.11
N PHE A 81 19.26 -15.15 5.58
CA PHE A 81 18.14 -15.63 4.80
C PHE A 81 16.93 -14.72 5.03
N GLY A 82 16.35 -14.18 3.96
CA GLY A 82 15.08 -13.45 4.04
C GLY A 82 13.90 -14.37 3.72
N TYR A 83 12.78 -14.17 4.41
CA TYR A 83 11.50 -14.80 4.10
C TYR A 83 10.40 -13.75 4.12
N VAL A 84 9.54 -13.83 3.11
CA VAL A 84 8.38 -12.96 2.94
C VAL A 84 7.18 -13.86 2.60
N PRO A 85 6.06 -13.80 3.36
CA PRO A 85 4.84 -14.53 3.03
C PRO A 85 4.32 -14.14 1.65
N PRO A 86 3.76 -15.05 0.84
CA PRO A 86 3.22 -14.68 -0.47
C PRO A 86 2.05 -13.69 -0.35
N LEU A 87 1.93 -12.79 -1.33
CA LEU A 87 0.79 -11.89 -1.42
C LEU A 87 -0.50 -12.67 -1.66
N ASN A 88 -1.56 -12.29 -0.95
CA ASN A 88 -2.89 -12.84 -1.20
C ASN A 88 -3.49 -12.29 -2.51
N PRO A 89 -4.57 -12.89 -3.05
CA PRO A 89 -5.15 -12.47 -4.32
C PRO A 89 -5.56 -10.99 -4.36
N LEU A 90 -6.14 -10.47 -3.27
CA LEU A 90 -6.53 -9.06 -3.17
C LEU A 90 -5.32 -8.13 -3.26
N GLN A 91 -4.23 -8.46 -2.56
CA GLN A 91 -2.99 -7.69 -2.57
C GLN A 91 -2.35 -7.68 -3.97
N GLN A 92 -2.36 -8.81 -4.67
CA GLN A 92 -1.88 -8.91 -6.05
C GLN A 92 -2.74 -8.06 -7.00
N GLU A 93 -4.07 -8.11 -6.85
CA GLU A 93 -5.00 -7.31 -7.64
C GLU A 93 -4.77 -5.81 -7.41
N ILE A 94 -4.59 -5.37 -6.15
CA ILE A 94 -4.28 -3.97 -5.83
C ILE A 94 -2.95 -3.53 -6.47
N ILE A 95 -1.90 -4.35 -6.41
CA ILE A 95 -0.60 -4.05 -7.04
C ILE A 95 -0.75 -3.91 -8.57
N SER A 96 -1.49 -4.83 -9.19
CA SER A 96 -1.78 -4.77 -10.63
C SER A 96 -2.56 -3.51 -11.00
N LEU A 97 -3.57 -3.12 -10.20
CA LEU A 97 -4.34 -1.90 -10.40
C LEU A 97 -3.53 -0.62 -10.16
N LEU A 98 -2.43 -0.69 -9.41
CA LEU A 98 -1.48 0.41 -9.27
C LEU A 98 -0.48 0.49 -10.44
N GLY A 99 -0.52 -0.48 -11.38
CA GLY A 99 0.44 -0.57 -12.47
C GLY A 99 1.84 -0.98 -12.02
N LEU A 100 1.93 -1.67 -10.88
CA LEU A 100 3.17 -2.12 -10.27
C LEU A 100 3.38 -3.61 -10.55
N SER A 101 4.65 -4.05 -10.63
CA SER A 101 4.93 -5.49 -10.69
C SER A 101 4.84 -6.11 -9.29
N PRO A 102 4.20 -7.29 -9.11
CA PRO A 102 4.26 -8.07 -7.87
C PRO A 102 5.68 -8.37 -7.40
N ASP A 103 6.65 -8.39 -8.33
CA ASP A 103 8.06 -8.65 -8.04
C ASP A 103 8.65 -7.63 -7.06
N ILE A 104 8.08 -6.42 -6.97
CA ILE A 104 8.50 -5.39 -6.00
C ILE A 104 8.45 -5.95 -4.57
N TYR A 105 7.50 -6.84 -4.28
CA TYR A 105 7.35 -7.45 -2.96
C TYR A 105 8.19 -8.73 -2.82
N SER A 106 8.23 -9.58 -3.85
CA SER A 106 9.02 -10.82 -3.83
C SER A 106 10.52 -10.56 -3.73
N ASN A 107 11.01 -9.52 -4.41
CA ASN A 107 12.42 -9.13 -4.42
C ASN A 107 12.86 -8.44 -3.11
N LEU A 108 11.98 -8.25 -2.13
CA LEU A 108 12.38 -7.72 -0.82
C LEU A 108 13.38 -8.63 -0.11
N VAL A 109 13.29 -9.94 -0.35
CA VAL A 109 14.24 -10.93 0.19
C VAL A 109 15.64 -10.70 -0.38
N ASP A 110 15.73 -10.49 -1.69
CA ASP A 110 17.02 -10.36 -2.40
C ASP A 110 17.71 -9.04 -2.08
N ASN A 111 16.95 -7.95 -1.90
CA ASN A 111 17.48 -6.63 -1.56
C ASN A 111 17.81 -6.44 -0.08
N SER A 112 17.43 -7.38 0.78
CA SER A 112 17.70 -7.33 2.23
C SER A 112 18.92 -8.16 2.65
N SER A 113 19.67 -8.69 1.68
CA SER A 113 20.85 -9.54 1.87
C SER A 113 22.14 -8.75 2.01
#